data_AF-A0A358E1A4-F1
#
_entry.id   AF-A0A358E1A4-F1
#
_cell.length_a   1.000
_cell.length_b   1.000
_cell.length_c   1.000
_cell.angle_alpha   90.00
_cell.angle_beta   90.00
_cell.angle_gamma   90.00
#
_symmetry.space_group_name_H-M   'P 1'
#
loop_
_entity.id
_entity.type
_entity.pdbx_description
1 polymer ?
#
loop_
_entity_poly.entity_id
_entity_poly.type
_entity_poly.pdbx_seq_one_letter_code
_entity_poly.pdbx_strand_id
1 'polypeptide(L)' 'MSSVYEFELQLDALEHAIKQCGVWPTVKPSQLALASQQPFAVDTMDFVSWLVFIFLKKCRALVAQKQLPPPM' A
#
# COMPACT_ATOMS: atom_id res chain seq x y z
N MET A 1 15.69 16.51 7.83
CA MET A 1 14.28 16.10 7.96
C MET A 1 14.25 14.70 8.58
N SER A 2 13.14 14.25 9.17
CA SER A 2 13.07 12.88 9.74
C SER A 2 12.89 11.85 8.61
N SER A 3 13.52 10.69 8.72
CA SER A 3 13.38 9.60 7.72
C SER A 3 11.94 9.11 7.57
N VAL A 4 11.15 9.16 8.65
CA VAL A 4 9.70 8.86 8.63
C VAL A 4 8.93 9.86 7.78
N TYR A 5 9.29 11.14 7.85
CA TYR A 5 8.64 12.19 7.07
C TYR A 5 8.96 12.05 5.58
N GLU A 6 10.22 11.75 5.24
CA GLU A 6 10.60 11.45 3.85
C GLU A 6 9.83 10.25 3.32
N PHE A 7 9.67 9.19 4.11
CA PHE A 7 8.89 8.02 3.74
C PHE A 7 7.40 8.36 3.51
N GLU A 8 6.80 9.17 4.38
CA GLU A 8 5.42 9.65 4.22
C GLU A 8 5.22 10.42 2.91
N LEU A 9 6.16 11.29 2.55
CA LEU A 9 6.13 12.01 1.26
C LEU A 9 6.20 11.06 0.05
N GLN A 10 6.98 9.98 0.14
CA GLN A 10 7.04 8.97 -0.92
C GLN A 10 5.73 8.17 -1.03
N LEU A 11 5.07 7.89 0.09
CA LEU A 11 3.73 7.26 0.08
C LEU A 11 2.70 8.19 -0.56
N ASP A 12 2.75 9.50 -0.27
CA ASP A 12 1.90 10.50 -0.92
C ASP A 12 2.14 10.55 -2.43
N ALA A 13 3.40 10.56 -2.85
CA ALA A 13 3.76 10.58 -4.27
C ALA A 13 3.26 9.33 -5.01
N LEU A 14 3.41 8.15 -4.39
CA LEU A 14 2.88 6.89 -4.92
C LEU A 14 1.35 6.95 -5.06
N GLU A 15 0.65 7.40 -4.02
CA GLU A 15 -0.81 7.52 -4.01
C GLU A 15 -1.31 8.43 -5.14
N HIS A 16 -0.67 9.59 -5.31
CA HIS A 16 -0.99 10.52 -6.39
C HIS A 16 -0.72 9.91 -7.77
N ALA A 17 0.41 9.23 -7.96
CA ALA A 17 0.73 8.59 -9.24
C ALA A 17 -0.32 7.53 -9.63
N ILE A 18 -0.76 6.70 -8.68
CA ILE A 18 -1.81 5.70 -8.92
C ILE A 18 -3.12 6.38 -9.35
N LYS A 19 -3.52 7.46 -8.67
CA LYS A 19 -4.72 8.24 -9.02
C LYS A 19 -4.61 8.90 -10.39
N GLN A 20 -3.46 9.52 -10.70
CA GLN A 20 -3.20 10.18 -11.98
C GLN A 20 -3.24 9.22 -13.16
N CYS A 21 -2.75 7.99 -12.97
CA CYS A 21 -2.83 6.93 -13.97
C CYS A 21 -4.25 6.40 -14.17
N GLY A 22 -5.24 6.81 -13.36
CA GLY A 22 -6.62 6.36 -13.47
C GLY A 22 -6.84 4.89 -13.09
N VAL A 23 -5.87 4.26 -12.42
CA VAL A 23 -5.91 2.84 -12.03
C VAL A 23 -6.29 2.64 -10.57
N TRP A 24 -6.74 3.70 -9.88
CA TRP A 24 -7.18 3.58 -8.49
C TRP A 24 -8.35 2.60 -8.38
N PRO A 25 -8.25 1.55 -7.55
CA PRO A 25 -9.26 0.52 -7.49
C PRO A 25 -10.51 1.03 -6.77
N THR A 26 -11.68 0.84 -7.38
CA THR A 26 -12.98 1.28 -6.84
C THR A 26 -13.69 0.19 -6.05
N VAL A 27 -13.33 -1.07 -6.28
CA VAL A 27 -13.93 -2.24 -5.62
C VAL A 27 -13.01 -2.72 -4.52
N LYS A 28 -13.56 -2.91 -3.31
CA LYS A 28 -12.83 -3.51 -2.20
C LYS A 28 -12.54 -4.98 -2.50
N PRO A 29 -11.33 -5.51 -2.22
CA PRO A 29 -11.03 -6.91 -2.44
C PRO A 29 -11.87 -7.81 -1.55
N SER A 30 -12.14 -9.02 -2.03
CA SER A 30 -12.87 -10.04 -1.28
C SER A 30 -12.09 -10.45 -0.03
N GLN A 31 -12.80 -11.04 0.96
CA GLN A 31 -12.15 -11.58 2.15
C GLN A 31 -11.13 -12.68 1.80
N LEU A 32 -11.43 -13.50 0.78
CA LEU A 32 -10.51 -14.52 0.28
C LEU A 32 -9.23 -13.88 -0.25
N ALA A 33 -9.33 -12.82 -1.05
CA ALA A 33 -8.17 -12.12 -1.60
C ALA A 33 -7.32 -11.43 -0.52
N LEU A 34 -7.98 -10.84 0.50
CA LEU A 34 -7.28 -10.26 1.66
C LEU A 34 -6.62 -11.32 2.55
N ALA A 35 -7.08 -12.57 2.50
CA ALA A 35 -6.56 -13.69 3.27
C ALA A 35 -5.52 -14.52 2.50
N SER A 36 -5.14 -14.13 1.27
CA SER A 36 -4.10 -14.85 0.52
C SER A 36 -2.78 -14.84 1.29
N GLN A 37 -2.13 -16.00 1.30
CA GLN A 37 -0.80 -16.19 1.88
C GLN A 37 0.32 -16.04 0.84
N GLN A 38 -0.03 -15.91 -0.44
CA GLN A 38 0.97 -15.71 -1.48
C GLN A 38 1.56 -14.30 -1.40
N PRO A 39 2.85 -14.11 -1.72
CA PRO A 39 3.44 -12.79 -1.87
C PRO A 39 2.59 -11.93 -2.80
N PHE A 40 2.32 -10.69 -2.40
CA PHE A 40 1.50 -9.74 -3.16
C PHE A 40 0.06 -10.20 -3.43
N ALA A 41 -0.43 -11.26 -2.77
CA ALA A 41 -1.73 -11.87 -3.06
C ALA A 41 -1.95 -12.14 -4.57
N VAL A 42 -0.87 -12.47 -5.28
CA VAL A 42 -0.82 -12.54 -6.76
C VAL A 42 -1.81 -13.55 -7.36
N ASP A 43 -2.25 -14.52 -6.57
CA ASP A 43 -3.22 -15.55 -6.93
C ASP A 43 -4.67 -15.05 -6.92
N THR A 44 -4.97 -13.96 -6.21
CA THR A 44 -6.35 -13.57 -5.86
C THR A 44 -6.63 -12.07 -6.02
N MET A 45 -5.61 -11.26 -6.29
CA MET A 45 -5.72 -9.81 -6.36
C MET A 45 -4.76 -9.25 -7.42
N ASP A 46 -5.20 -8.25 -8.16
CA ASP A 46 -4.29 -7.49 -9.02
C ASP A 46 -3.33 -6.63 -8.18
N PHE A 47 -2.20 -6.28 -8.79
CA PHE A 47 -1.13 -5.60 -8.08
C PHE A 47 -1.53 -4.21 -7.57
N VAL A 48 -2.34 -3.45 -8.29
CA VAL A 48 -2.74 -2.10 -7.88
C VAL A 48 -3.70 -2.15 -6.70
N SER A 49 -4.63 -3.11 -6.72
CA SER A 49 -5.47 -3.42 -5.56
C SER A 49 -4.64 -3.80 -4.34
N TRP A 50 -3.60 -4.63 -4.51
CA TRP A 50 -2.70 -4.98 -3.41
C TRP A 50 -1.97 -3.74 -2.86
N LEU A 51 -1.46 -2.88 -3.75
CA LEU A 51 -0.79 -1.63 -3.37
C LEU A 51 -1.69 -0.73 -2.52
N VAL A 52 -2.94 -0.51 -2.95
CA VAL A 52 -3.84 0.43 -2.27
C VAL A 52 -4.46 -0.17 -1.01
N PHE A 53 -4.94 -1.42 -1.06
CA PHE A 53 -5.69 -2.00 0.04
C PHE A 53 -4.84 -2.65 1.11
N ILE A 54 -3.61 -3.07 0.79
CA ILE A 54 -2.72 -3.75 1.75
C ILE A 54 -1.48 -2.91 2.02
N PHE A 55 -0.69 -2.59 0.99
CA PHE A 55 0.61 -1.94 1.17
C PHE A 55 0.50 -0.54 1.75
N LEU A 56 -0.21 0.38 1.08
CA LEU A 56 -0.38 1.76 1.54
C LEU A 56 -0.97 1.81 2.95
N LYS A 57 -2.01 1.02 3.25
CA LYS A 57 -2.61 0.97 4.59
C LYS A 57 -1.63 0.56 5.68
N LYS A 58 -0.83 -0.49 5.43
CA LYS A 58 0.19 -0.95 6.38
C LYS A 58 1.27 0.08 6.60
N CYS A 59 1.80 0.67 5.52
CA CYS A 59 2.83 1.70 5.61
C CYS A 59 2.34 2.97 6.33
N ARG A 60 1.11 3.42 6.06
CA ARG A 60 0.50 4.56 6.77
C ARG A 60 0.31 4.28 8.26
N ALA A 61 -0.05 3.06 8.64
CA ALA A 61 -0.16 2.67 10.05
C ALA A 61 1.20 2.72 10.77
N LEU A 62 2.31 2.39 10.09
CA LEU A 62 3.66 2.53 10.63
C LEU A 62 4.08 4.00 10.78
N VAL A 63 3.82 4.82 9.76
CA VAL A 63 4.09 6.26 9.80
C VAL A 63 3.34 6.94 10.94
N ALA A 64 2.07 6.59 11.16
CA ALA A 64 1.27 7.10 12.29
C ALA A 64 1.89 6.76 13.66
N GLN A 65 2.65 5.66 13.74
CA GLN A 65 3.40 5.24 14.92
C GLN A 65 4.84 5.80 14.95
N LYS A 66 5.19 6.68 14.01
CA LYS A 66 6.55 7.22 13.81
C LYS A 66 7.61 6.14 13.55
N GLN A 67 7.21 5.06 12.87
CA GLN A 67 8.08 3.94 12.53
C GLN A 67 8.28 3.84 11.02
N LEU A 68 9.41 3.26 10.64
CA LEU A 68 9.68 2.82 9.26
C LEU A 68 9.39 1.32 9.13
N PRO A 69 9.07 0.83 7.92
CA PRO A 69 9.07 -0.60 7.67
C PRO A 69 10.46 -1.18 7.98
N PRO A 70 10.54 -2.44 8.42
CA PRO A 70 11.82 -3.10 8.63
C PRO A 70 12.61 -3.15 7.31
N PRO A 71 13.94 -3.14 7.37
CA PRO A 71 14.77 -3.37 6.18
C PRO A 71 14.45 -4.73 5.57
N MET A 72 14.43 -4.79 4.23
CA MET A 72 14.29 -6.04 3.46
C MET A 72 15.62 -6.77 3.37
#